data_AF-A0A7S3W0Q1-F1
#
_entry.id   AF-A0A7S3W0Q1-F1
#
_cell.length_a   1.000
_cell.length_b   1.000
_cell.length_c   1.000
_cell.angle_alpha   90.00
_cell.angle_beta   90.00
_cell.angle_gamma   90.00
#
_symmetry.space_group_name_H-M   'P 1'
#
loop_
_entity.id
_entity.type
_entity.pdbx_description
1 polymer ?
#
loop_
_entity_poly.entity_id
_entity_poly.type
_entity_poly.pdbx_seq_one_letter_code
_entity_poly.pdbx_strand_id
1 'polypeptide(L)'
;VVDKLTFHLRTSVDVHLRRELVQRVTSLAERFAPDNEWYVNTMNMVFELGGDLVPLETAYNLMTLVAEGTGQDEDADMAFRAFAVNTYLKLLEKSSLPDVLVQV
;
A
#
# COMPACT_ATOMS: atom_id res chain seq x y z
N VAL A 1 -4.22 15.75 -0.40
CA VAL A 1 -2.73 15.90 -0.39
C VAL A 1 -2.07 14.66 -0.98
N VAL A 2 -2.42 13.47 -0.51
CA VAL A 2 -1.88 12.19 -1.02
C VAL A 2 -2.01 12.06 -2.54
N ASP A 3 -3.16 12.40 -3.14
CA ASP A 3 -3.35 12.35 -4.61
C ASP A 3 -2.33 13.20 -5.39
N LYS A 4 -1.95 14.36 -4.84
CA LYS A 4 -0.95 15.22 -5.46
C LYS A 4 0.45 14.60 -5.36
N LEU A 5 0.78 14.00 -4.22
CA LEU A 5 2.06 13.32 -4.02
C LEU A 5 2.19 12.08 -4.90
N THR A 6 1.12 11.28 -5.03
CA THR A 6 1.10 10.10 -5.90
C THR A 6 1.15 10.48 -7.38
N PHE A 7 0.53 11.60 -7.79
CA PHE A 7 0.69 12.16 -9.13
C PHE A 7 2.15 12.50 -9.44
N HIS A 8 2.86 13.17 -8.51
CA HIS A 8 4.28 13.46 -8.68
C HIS A 8 5.14 12.20 -8.66
N LEU A 9 4.78 11.20 -7.85
CA LEU A 9 5.48 9.92 -7.81
C LEU A 9 5.38 9.18 -9.16
N ARG A 10 4.23 9.27 -9.83
CA ARG A 10 4.02 8.66 -11.16
C ARG A 10 4.84 9.33 -12.27
N THR A 11 5.07 10.64 -12.16
CA THR A 11 5.71 11.43 -13.22
C THR A 11 7.21 11.66 -13.00
N SER A 12 7.70 11.52 -11.77
CA SER A 12 9.10 11.69 -11.43
C SER A 12 9.96 10.49 -11.86
N VAL A 13 11.12 10.78 -12.44
CA VAL A 13 12.20 9.81 -12.73
C VAL A 13 13.38 9.92 -11.76
N ASP A 14 13.41 10.95 -10.91
CA ASP A 14 14.48 11.16 -9.93
C ASP A 14 14.29 10.24 -8.72
N VAL A 15 15.26 9.36 -8.46
CA VAL A 15 15.19 8.35 -7.40
C VAL A 15 15.13 8.95 -5.99
N HIS A 16 15.79 10.08 -5.75
CA HIS A 16 15.79 10.75 -4.45
C HIS A 16 14.42 11.36 -4.17
N LEU A 17 13.85 12.06 -5.16
CA LEU A 17 12.51 12.63 -5.06
C LEU A 17 11.46 11.52 -4.91
N ARG A 18 11.56 10.44 -5.69
CA ARG A 18 10.64 9.30 -5.58
C ARG A 18 10.69 8.67 -4.19
N ARG A 19 11.89 8.49 -3.62
CA ARG A 19 12.05 7.98 -2.24
C ARG A 19 11.39 8.89 -1.22
N GLU A 20 11.60 10.21 -1.33
CA GLU A 20 10.96 11.17 -0.44
C GLU A 20 9.43 11.13 -0.56
N LEU A 21 8.91 11.05 -1.79
CA LEU A 21 7.47 10.95 -2.04
C LEU A 21 6.86 9.67 -1.45
N VAL A 22 7.52 8.52 -1.63
CA VAL A 22 7.10 7.24 -1.03
C VAL A 22 7.05 7.36 0.49
N GLN A 23 8.10 7.88 1.13
CA GLN A 23 8.14 8.09 2.59
C GLN A 23 7.03 9.03 3.08
N ARG A 24 6.77 10.13 2.37
CA ARG A 24 5.70 11.07 2.75
C ARG A 24 4.31 10.45 2.58
N VAL A 25 4.06 9.75 1.48
CA VAL A 25 2.75 9.13 1.23
C VAL A 25 2.47 8.03 2.25
N THR A 26 3.43 7.14 2.49
CA THR A 26 3.31 6.05 3.48
C THR A 26 3.05 6.60 4.89
N SER A 27 3.85 7.57 5.35
CA SER A 27 3.67 8.20 6.66
C SER A 27 2.31 8.91 6.82
N LEU A 28 1.83 9.58 5.77
CA LEU A 28 0.51 10.21 5.78
C LEU A 28 -0.61 9.17 5.81
N ALA A 29 -0.45 8.07 5.07
CA ALA A 29 -1.43 7.01 5.03
C ALA A 29 -1.57 6.32 6.41
N GLU A 30 -0.46 5.98 7.06
CA GLU A 30 -0.49 5.34 8.38
C GLU A 30 -1.13 6.20 9.47
N ARG A 31 -0.97 7.53 9.39
CA ARG A 31 -1.42 8.45 10.45
C ARG A 31 -2.82 9.01 10.24
N PHE A 32 -3.26 9.10 9.00
CA PHE A 32 -4.43 9.88 8.62
C PHE A 32 -5.37 9.16 7.66
N ALA A 33 -5.23 7.84 7.49
CA ALA A 33 -6.20 7.06 6.74
C ALA A 33 -7.61 7.24 7.35
N PRO A 34 -8.62 7.51 6.52
CA PRO A 34 -10.01 7.62 7.00
C PRO A 34 -10.61 6.26 7.35
N ASP A 35 -10.16 5.20 6.67
CA ASP A 35 -10.56 3.81 6.85
C ASP A 35 -9.49 2.85 6.30
N ASN A 36 -9.65 1.55 6.61
CA ASN A 36 -8.70 0.50 6.23
C ASN A 36 -8.69 0.23 4.72
N GLU A 37 -9.82 0.37 4.02
CA GLU A 37 -9.86 0.15 2.57
C GLU A 37 -9.08 1.22 1.81
N TRP A 38 -9.22 2.48 2.22
CA TRP A 38 -8.47 3.60 1.68
C TRP A 38 -6.97 3.45 1.95
N TYR A 39 -6.59 2.97 3.14
CA TYR A 39 -5.20 2.67 3.48
C TYR A 39 -4.62 1.60 2.54
N VAL A 40 -5.29 0.46 2.40
CA VAL A 40 -4.87 -0.65 1.52
C VAL A 40 -4.73 -0.19 0.08
N ASN A 41 -5.72 0.55 -0.45
CA ASN A 41 -5.68 1.06 -1.82
C ASN A 41 -4.52 2.04 -2.04
N THR A 42 -4.29 2.93 -1.07
CA THR A 42 -3.17 3.89 -1.12
C THR A 42 -1.83 3.17 -1.11
N MET A 43 -1.67 2.18 -0.23
CA MET A 43 -0.44 1.39 -0.15
C MET A 43 -0.20 0.57 -1.43
N ASN A 44 -1.25 -0.03 -2.00
CA ASN A 44 -1.14 -0.75 -3.28
C ASN A 44 -0.69 0.15 -4.43
N MET A 45 -1.18 1.40 -4.46
CA MET A 45 -0.71 2.40 -5.42
C MET A 45 0.78 2.72 -5.22
N VAL A 46 1.24 2.84 -3.98
CA VAL A 46 2.65 3.08 -3.68
C VAL A 46 3.52 1.89 -4.08
N PHE A 47 3.07 0.65 -3.82
CA PHE A 47 3.76 -0.55 -4.26
C PHE A 47 3.86 -0.63 -5.78
N GLU A 48 2.77 -0.35 -6.50
CA GLU A 48 2.76 -0.27 -7.96
C GLU A 48 3.77 0.74 -8.49
N LEU A 49 3.84 1.92 -7.85
CA LEU A 49 4.63 3.03 -8.36
C LEU A 49 6.10 2.98 -7.96
N GLY A 50 6.45 2.42 -6.81
CA GLY A 50 7.82 2.48 -6.27
C GLY A 50 8.01 1.56 -5.07
N GLY A 51 7.48 0.34 -5.14
CA GLY A 51 7.54 -0.61 -4.04
C GLY A 51 8.95 -1.01 -3.59
N ASP A 52 9.96 -0.88 -4.46
CA ASP A 52 11.38 -1.04 -4.13
C ASP A 52 11.89 0.03 -3.14
N LEU A 53 11.19 1.15 -3.03
CA LEU A 53 11.50 2.26 -2.13
C LEU A 53 10.66 2.22 -0.84
N VAL A 54 9.73 1.27 -0.71
CA VAL A 54 8.88 1.13 0.48
C VAL A 54 9.68 0.46 1.60
N PRO A 55 9.73 1.06 2.81
CA PRO A 55 10.35 0.40 3.96
C PRO A 55 9.67 -0.93 4.28
N LEU A 56 10.47 -1.95 4.59
CA LEU A 56 9.98 -3.29 4.90
C LEU A 56 8.97 -3.29 6.07
N GLU A 57 9.21 -2.48 7.10
CA GLU A 57 8.31 -2.30 8.23
C GLU A 57 6.92 -1.82 7.80
N THR A 58 6.84 -0.85 6.89
CA THR A 58 5.56 -0.36 6.35
C THR A 58 4.82 -1.46 5.58
N ALA A 59 5.54 -2.28 4.82
CA ALA A 59 4.94 -3.43 4.15
C ALA A 59 4.42 -4.47 5.16
N TYR A 60 5.17 -4.74 6.23
CA TYR A 60 4.72 -5.61 7.31
C TYR A 60 3.49 -5.08 8.04
N ASN A 61 3.41 -3.78 8.31
CA ASN A 61 2.23 -3.17 8.94
C ASN A 61 0.96 -3.44 8.11
N LEU A 62 1.04 -3.30 6.78
CA LEU A 62 -0.08 -3.62 5.90
C LEU A 62 -0.41 -5.12 5.93
N MET A 63 0.60 -5.99 5.86
CA MET A 63 0.40 -7.44 5.90
C MET A 63 -0.25 -7.87 7.23
N THR A 64 0.18 -7.31 8.36
CA THR A 64 -0.42 -7.54 9.68
C THR A 64 -1.86 -7.07 9.71
N LEU A 65 -2.18 -5.87 9.19
CA LEU A 65 -3.55 -5.39 9.12
C LEU A 65 -4.46 -6.36 8.33
N VAL A 66 -4.00 -6.86 7.19
CA VAL A 66 -4.76 -7.85 6.40
C VAL A 66 -4.86 -9.20 7.12
N ALA A 67 -3.80 -9.60 7.83
CA ALA A 67 -3.75 -10.86 8.57
C ALA A 67 -4.58 -10.86 9.86
N GLU A 68 -4.76 -9.70 10.50
CA GLU A 68 -5.55 -9.55 11.73
C GLU A 68 -7.01 -9.22 11.42
N GLY A 69 -7.28 -8.45 10.36
CA GLY A 69 -8.61 -7.91 10.07
C GLY A 69 -8.78 -6.51 10.65
N THR A 70 -9.99 -5.95 10.53
CA THR A 70 -10.31 -4.62 11.08
C THR A 70 -10.63 -4.68 12.57
N GLY A 71 -10.91 -5.88 13.10
CA GLY A 71 -11.21 -6.13 14.50
C GLY A 71 -12.65 -5.75 14.89
N GLN A 72 -13.54 -5.60 13.91
CA GLN A 72 -14.95 -5.26 14.14
C GLN A 72 -15.77 -6.52 14.50
N ASP A 73 -15.88 -7.45 13.55
CA ASP A 73 -16.49 -8.77 13.70
C ASP A 73 -15.96 -9.72 12.61
N GLU A 74 -16.24 -11.02 12.74
CA GLU A 74 -15.70 -12.04 11.84
C GLU A 74 -16.17 -11.88 10.38
N ASP A 75 -17.41 -11.44 10.17
CA ASP A 75 -17.96 -11.22 8.82
C ASP A 75 -17.28 -10.01 8.15
N ALA A 76 -17.08 -8.92 8.90
CA ALA A 76 -16.38 -7.72 8.45
C ALA A 76 -14.90 -8.02 8.16
N ASP A 77 -14.24 -8.79 9.02
CA ASP A 77 -12.85 -9.21 8.83
C ASP A 77 -12.69 -10.10 7.58
N MET A 78 -13.63 -11.02 7.35
CA MET A 78 -13.65 -11.85 6.15
C MET A 78 -13.87 -11.02 4.88
N ALA A 79 -14.81 -10.08 4.91
CA ALA A 79 -15.07 -9.16 3.80
C ALA A 79 -13.83 -8.30 3.49
N PHE A 80 -13.17 -7.77 4.52
CA PHE A 80 -11.95 -6.97 4.36
C PHE A 80 -10.80 -7.78 3.75
N ARG A 81 -10.57 -9.02 4.21
CA ARG A 81 -9.56 -9.92 3.64
C ARG A 81 -9.87 -10.25 2.18
N ALA A 82 -11.13 -10.53 1.85
CA ALA A 82 -11.54 -10.77 0.47
C ALA A 82 -11.29 -9.53 -0.41
N PHE A 83 -11.60 -8.33 0.10
CA PHE A 83 -11.27 -7.07 -0.57
C PHE A 83 -9.76 -6.91 -0.80
N ALA A 84 -8.93 -7.15 0.22
CA ALA A 84 -7.48 -7.03 0.12
C ALA A 84 -6.91 -8.01 -0.93
N VAL A 85 -7.29 -9.28 -0.87
CA VAL A 85 -6.89 -10.32 -1.84
C VAL A 85 -7.28 -9.93 -3.26
N ASN A 86 -8.52 -9.50 -3.49
CA ASN A 86 -8.97 -9.06 -4.81
C ASN A 86 -8.17 -7.85 -5.33
N THR A 87 -7.73 -6.96 -4.44
CA THR A 87 -6.93 -5.80 -4.82
C THR A 87 -5.49 -6.20 -5.14
N TYR A 88 -4.91 -7.13 -4.39
CA TYR A 88 -3.59 -7.68 -4.70
C TYR A 88 -3.58 -8.49 -6.00
N LEU A 89 -4.63 -9.27 -6.29
CA LEU A 89 -4.77 -9.96 -7.58
C LEU A 89 -4.71 -8.99 -8.76
N LYS A 90 -5.40 -7.84 -8.67
CA LYS A 90 -5.33 -6.78 -9.69
C LYS A 90 -3.94 -6.15 -9.79
N LEU A 91 -3.19 -6.08 -8.69
CA LEU A 91 -1.81 -5.60 -8.69
C LEU A 91 -0.88 -6.61 -9.38
N LEU A 92 -1.07 -7.91 -9.13
CA LEU A 92 -0.32 -9.00 -9.77
C LEU A 92 -0.48 -9.03 -11.29
N GLU A 93 -1.66 -8.66 -11.79
CA GLU A 93 -1.94 -8.56 -13.23
C GLU A 93 -1.15 -7.42 -13.92
N LYS A 94 -0.66 -6.44 -13.14
CA LYS A 94 0.13 -5.32 -13.64
C LYS A 94 1.61 -5.64 -13.45
N SER A 95 2.32 -5.81 -14.57
CA SER A 95 3.73 -6.22 -14.65
C SER A 95 4.66 -5.62 -13.58
N SER A 96 5.43 -6.53 -12.94
CA SER A 96 6.42 -6.37 -11.86
C SER A 96 5.86 -6.09 -10.46
N LEU A 97 5.79 -7.16 -9.66
CA LEU A 97 5.64 -7.05 -8.21
C LEU A 97 6.94 -6.54 -7.58
N PRO A 98 6.86 -5.61 -6.62
CA PRO A 98 7.98 -5.33 -5.73
C PRO A 98 8.39 -6.58 -4.95
N ASP A 99 9.70 -6.86 -4.85
CA ASP A 99 10.25 -8.02 -4.13
C ASP A 99 9.74 -8.11 -2.68
N VAL A 100 9.46 -6.98 -2.05
CA VAL A 100 8.91 -6.89 -0.68
C VAL A 100 7.58 -7.63 -0.50
N LEU A 101 6.81 -7.83 -1.57
CA LEU A 101 5.54 -8.56 -1.55
C LEU A 101 5.69 -10.06 -1.91
N VAL A 102 6.88 -10.48 -2.36
CA VAL A 102 7.16 -11.86 -2.80
C VAL A 102 8.01 -12.62 -1.78
N GLN A 103 8.74 -11.92 -0.92
CA GLN A 103 9.56 -12.52 0.12
C GLN A 103 8.70 -12.90 1.34
N VAL A 104 8.24 -14.16 1.37
CA VAL A 104 7.69 -14.84 2.55
C VAL A 104 8.40 -16.17 2.73
#